data_AF-A0A933E3R1-F1
#
_entry.id   AF-A0A933E3R1-F1
#
_cell.length_a   1.000
_cell.length_b   1.000
_cell.length_c   1.000
_cell.angle_alpha   90.00
_cell.angle_beta   90.00
_cell.angle_gamma   90.00
#
_symmetry.space_group_name_H-M   'P 1'
#
loop_
_entity.id
_entity.type
_entity.pdbx_description
1 polymer ?
#
loop_
_entity_poly.entity_id
_entity_poly.type
_entity_poly.pdbx_seq_one_letter_code
_entity_poly.pdbx_strand_id
1 'polypeptide(L)'
;MKGIIKLAVVGAVLGIAVGANAADPYLSKFQPGTWKGKVTESVSPELKGKMITATTATSPEAVTVTVKFDGAKGGEREEWKITNNKLIQTEYDASGKAVGTYAANLRQGSNDAERVFDINCTDKAAKKCDNNIDPNNNWVVSVNEGKFNYVVRGLKDKANPTSVGERHRFEFQYAGK
;
A
#
# COMPACT_ATOMS: atom_id res chain seq x y z
N MET A 1 -28.33 -21.63 -68.32
CA MET A 1 -27.02 -20.95 -68.33
C MET A 1 -26.62 -20.68 -66.88
N LYS A 2 -25.40 -21.07 -66.51
CA LYS A 2 -24.45 -20.38 -65.59
C LYS A 2 -25.07 -19.75 -64.32
N GLY A 3 -24.74 -20.09 -63.08
CA GLY A 3 -23.56 -20.74 -62.49
C GLY A 3 -23.37 -20.17 -61.07
N ILE A 4 -22.88 -21.02 -60.15
CA ILE A 4 -21.90 -20.79 -59.05
C ILE A 4 -22.04 -19.45 -58.27
N ILE A 5 -22.15 -19.42 -56.94
CA ILE A 5 -21.04 -19.59 -55.98
C ILE A 5 -21.59 -19.81 -54.56
N LYS A 6 -21.07 -20.84 -53.89
CA LYS A 6 -21.15 -21.07 -52.44
C LYS A 6 -20.35 -19.99 -51.71
N LEU A 7 -20.87 -19.42 -50.62
CA LEU A 7 -20.00 -18.90 -49.56
C LEU A 7 -20.62 -19.19 -48.19
N ALA A 8 -20.07 -20.23 -47.55
CA ALA A 8 -20.21 -20.47 -46.13
C ALA A 8 -19.44 -19.37 -45.38
N VAL A 9 -20.14 -18.55 -44.61
CA VAL A 9 -19.50 -17.69 -43.61
C VAL A 9 -19.53 -18.45 -42.29
N VAL A 10 -18.45 -19.20 -42.07
CA VAL A 10 -18.06 -19.67 -40.74
C VAL A 10 -17.70 -18.42 -39.95
N GLY A 11 -18.67 -17.89 -39.20
CA GLY A 11 -18.45 -16.86 -38.21
C GLY A 11 -17.75 -17.46 -37.00
N ALA A 12 -16.42 -17.65 -37.11
CA ALA A 12 -15.58 -17.88 -35.95
C ALA A 12 -15.60 -16.60 -35.11
N VAL A 13 -16.48 -16.54 -34.13
CA VAL A 13 -16.39 -15.58 -33.03
C VAL A 13 -15.11 -15.93 -32.29
N LEU A 14 -14.04 -15.21 -32.61
CA LEU A 14 -12.83 -15.14 -31.82
C LEU A 14 -13.23 -14.65 -30.43
N GLY A 15 -13.51 -15.61 -29.55
CA GLY A 15 -13.53 -15.38 -28.12
C GLY A 15 -12.13 -14.93 -27.71
N ILE A 16 -11.94 -13.62 -27.63
CA ILE A 16 -10.83 -13.04 -26.89
C ILE A 16 -11.09 -13.44 -25.44
N ALA A 17 -10.51 -14.57 -25.05
CA ALA A 17 -10.26 -14.89 -23.66
C ALA A 17 -9.28 -13.84 -23.16
N VAL A 18 -9.78 -12.64 -22.86
CA VAL A 18 -9.13 -11.73 -21.92
C VAL A 18 -9.08 -12.52 -20.63
N GLY A 19 -7.92 -13.12 -20.37
CA GLY A 19 -7.62 -13.71 -19.07
C GLY A 19 -7.80 -12.61 -18.05
N ALA A 20 -8.97 -12.59 -17.40
CA ALA A 20 -9.18 -11.77 -16.23
C ALA A 20 -8.15 -12.28 -15.22
N ASN A 21 -7.08 -11.50 -15.01
CA ASN A 21 -6.25 -11.71 -13.84
C ASN A 21 -7.21 -11.69 -12.66
N ALA A 22 -7.32 -12.82 -11.96
CA ALA A 22 -8.24 -12.93 -10.84
C ALA A 22 -7.90 -11.79 -9.86
N ALA A 23 -8.91 -10.99 -9.52
CA ALA A 23 -8.74 -9.87 -8.61
C ALA A 23 -8.12 -10.39 -7.31
N ASP A 24 -7.07 -9.75 -6.85
CA ASP A 24 -6.37 -10.15 -5.63
C ASP A 24 -7.37 -10.06 -4.43
N PRO A 25 -7.66 -11.19 -3.72
CA PRO A 25 -8.64 -11.21 -2.64
C PRO A 25 -8.32 -10.32 -1.45
N TYR A 26 -7.06 -9.92 -1.29
CA TYR A 26 -6.65 -8.95 -0.27
C TYR A 26 -6.95 -7.52 -0.71
N LEU A 27 -6.66 -7.17 -1.98
CA LEU A 27 -6.90 -5.82 -2.50
C LEU A 27 -8.39 -5.48 -2.54
N SER A 28 -9.25 -6.47 -2.81
CA SER A 28 -10.72 -6.29 -2.83
C SER A 28 -11.34 -5.93 -1.48
N LYS A 29 -10.59 -6.07 -0.37
CA LYS A 29 -11.05 -5.69 0.98
C LYS A 29 -11.01 -4.19 1.22
N PHE A 30 -10.25 -3.45 0.44
CA PHE A 30 -10.23 -1.99 0.53
C PHE A 30 -11.50 -1.41 -0.09
N GLN A 31 -12.20 -0.59 0.68
CA GLN A 31 -13.31 0.21 0.16
C GLN A 31 -12.74 1.51 -0.43
N PRO A 32 -13.11 1.92 -1.66
CA PRO A 32 -12.74 3.23 -2.19
C PRO A 32 -13.46 4.33 -1.42
N GLY A 33 -12.76 5.43 -1.10
CA GLY A 33 -13.36 6.57 -0.40
C GLY A 33 -12.51 7.08 0.77
N THR A 34 -13.15 7.81 1.68
CA THR A 34 -12.47 8.50 2.78
C THR A 34 -12.53 7.69 4.08
N TRP A 35 -11.43 7.73 4.81
CA TRP A 35 -11.23 7.07 6.10
C TRP A 35 -10.72 8.08 7.11
N LYS A 36 -11.30 8.08 8.31
CA LYS A 36 -10.78 8.82 9.45
C LYS A 36 -9.81 7.92 10.20
N GLY A 37 -8.65 8.44 10.57
CA GLY A 37 -7.68 7.66 11.31
C GLY A 37 -6.99 8.42 12.42
N LYS A 38 -6.18 7.68 13.16
CA LYS A 38 -5.34 8.18 14.25
C LYS A 38 -4.03 7.42 14.31
N VAL A 39 -2.95 8.12 14.63
CA VAL A 39 -1.67 7.50 15.00
C VAL A 39 -1.77 7.05 16.46
N THR A 40 -1.90 5.75 16.73
CA THR A 40 -2.07 5.22 18.09
C THR A 40 -0.74 4.89 18.78
N GLU A 41 0.29 4.57 18.02
CA GLU A 41 1.67 4.37 18.51
C GLU A 41 2.67 5.09 17.61
N SER A 42 3.71 5.68 18.21
CA SER A 42 4.78 6.35 17.46
C SER A 42 6.02 6.57 18.33
N VAL A 43 7.20 6.21 17.81
CA VAL A 43 8.52 6.58 18.38
C VAL A 43 8.82 8.08 18.25
N SER A 44 8.09 8.78 17.38
CA SER A 44 8.03 10.24 17.27
C SER A 44 6.87 10.76 18.14
N PRO A 45 7.14 11.35 19.33
CA PRO A 45 6.10 11.78 20.27
C PRO A 45 5.08 12.76 19.66
N GLU A 46 5.54 13.61 18.76
CA GLU A 46 4.74 14.62 18.05
C GLU A 46 3.69 14.04 17.10
N LEU A 47 3.90 12.81 16.64
CA LEU A 47 2.94 12.08 15.80
C LEU A 47 1.93 11.29 16.64
N LYS A 48 2.30 10.87 17.86
CA LYS A 48 1.43 10.02 18.68
C LYS A 48 0.14 10.77 19.03
N GLY A 49 -1.00 10.15 18.74
CA GLY A 49 -2.33 10.70 18.97
C GLY A 49 -2.84 11.64 17.89
N LYS A 50 -2.03 11.97 16.87
CA LYS A 50 -2.45 12.84 15.76
C LYS A 50 -3.57 12.18 14.95
N MET A 51 -4.54 13.00 14.56
CA MET A 51 -5.57 12.63 13.62
C MET A 51 -5.00 12.66 12.20
N ILE A 52 -5.50 11.76 11.38
CA ILE A 52 -5.09 11.61 9.98
C ILE A 52 -6.34 11.30 9.16
N THR A 53 -6.31 11.66 7.89
CA THR A 53 -7.32 11.25 6.92
C THR A 53 -6.65 10.45 5.83
N ALA A 54 -7.24 9.31 5.46
CA ALA A 54 -6.82 8.57 4.27
C ALA A 54 -7.92 8.60 3.22
N THR A 55 -7.52 8.67 1.94
CA THR A 55 -8.40 8.43 0.80
C THR A 55 -7.87 7.25 0.01
N THR A 56 -8.74 6.29 -0.27
CA THR A 56 -8.40 5.08 -1.04
C THR A 56 -8.99 5.15 -2.44
N ALA A 57 -8.17 4.84 -3.43
CA ALA A 57 -8.59 4.55 -4.81
C ALA A 57 -8.23 3.09 -5.12
N THR A 58 -9.17 2.32 -5.66
CA THR A 58 -9.03 0.87 -5.82
C THR A 58 -9.20 0.45 -7.27
N SER A 59 -8.34 -0.45 -7.74
CA SER A 59 -8.50 -1.21 -8.98
C SER A 59 -8.24 -2.70 -8.69
N PRO A 60 -8.53 -3.62 -9.63
CA PRO A 60 -8.24 -5.05 -9.44
C PRO A 60 -6.76 -5.36 -9.19
N GLU A 61 -5.85 -4.48 -9.62
CA GLU A 61 -4.40 -4.70 -9.58
C GLU A 61 -3.69 -3.92 -8.46
N ALA A 62 -4.33 -2.85 -7.97
CA ALA A 62 -3.71 -1.96 -7.00
C ALA A 62 -4.71 -1.20 -6.13
N VAL A 63 -4.27 -0.84 -4.94
CA VAL A 63 -4.90 0.14 -4.06
C VAL A 63 -3.92 1.29 -3.84
N THR A 64 -4.36 2.51 -4.05
CA THR A 64 -3.61 3.72 -3.66
C THR A 64 -4.27 4.32 -2.43
N VAL A 65 -3.51 4.44 -1.35
CA VAL A 65 -3.92 5.12 -0.11
C VAL A 65 -3.20 6.46 -0.04
N THR A 66 -3.91 7.58 -0.03
CA THR A 66 -3.34 8.90 0.19
C THR A 66 -3.63 9.35 1.61
N VAL A 67 -2.60 9.50 2.43
CA VAL A 67 -2.70 9.88 3.85
C VAL A 67 -2.29 11.32 4.05
N LYS A 68 -3.10 12.07 4.79
CA LYS A 68 -2.85 13.45 5.19
C LYS A 68 -2.94 13.58 6.71
N PHE A 69 -1.96 14.23 7.31
CA PHE A 69 -1.97 14.53 8.74
C PHE A 69 -2.76 15.80 9.03
N ASP A 70 -3.48 15.82 10.15
CA ASP A 70 -4.14 17.04 10.60
C ASP A 70 -3.12 18.15 10.84
N GLY A 71 -3.39 19.32 10.25
CA GLY A 71 -2.49 20.48 10.33
C GLY A 71 -1.38 20.51 9.27
N ALA A 72 -1.41 19.65 8.25
CA ALA A 72 -0.62 19.84 7.03
C ALA A 72 -0.82 21.27 6.47
N LYS A 73 0.26 21.96 6.13
CA LYS A 73 0.24 23.39 5.80
C LYS A 73 0.19 23.67 4.30
N GLY A 74 -0.04 22.62 3.49
CA GLY A 74 -0.11 22.67 2.04
C GLY A 74 -0.29 21.28 1.43
N GLY A 75 0.63 20.92 0.54
CA GLY A 75 0.62 19.66 -0.23
C GLY A 75 1.12 18.42 0.51
N GLU A 76 1.47 18.52 1.80
CA GLU A 76 2.06 17.42 2.58
C GLU A 76 1.10 16.23 2.62
N ARG A 77 1.63 15.07 2.25
CA ARG A 77 0.91 13.79 2.29
C ARG A 77 1.89 12.64 2.13
N GLU A 78 1.40 11.45 2.46
CA GLU A 78 2.00 10.21 2.04
C GLU A 78 1.09 9.51 1.03
N GLU A 79 1.65 8.88 0.02
CA GLU A 79 0.92 8.00 -0.90
C GLU A 79 1.47 6.59 -0.80
N TRP A 80 0.61 5.62 -0.51
CA TRP A 80 0.93 4.21 -0.40
C TRP A 80 0.25 3.45 -1.54
N LYS A 81 1.03 3.02 -2.51
CA LYS A 81 0.56 2.17 -3.61
C LYS A 81 0.83 0.71 -3.28
N ILE A 82 -0.24 -0.05 -3.05
CA ILE A 82 -0.23 -1.46 -2.67
C ILE A 82 -0.67 -2.28 -3.87
N THR A 83 0.12 -3.27 -4.27
CA THR A 83 -0.23 -4.26 -5.29
C THR A 83 -0.26 -5.66 -4.68
N ASN A 84 -0.45 -6.68 -5.52
CA ASN A 84 -0.43 -8.07 -5.07
C ASN A 84 0.88 -8.50 -4.40
N ASN A 85 2.01 -7.87 -4.73
CA ASN A 85 3.33 -8.29 -4.27
C ASN A 85 4.25 -7.14 -3.79
N LYS A 86 3.78 -5.89 -3.81
CA LYS A 86 4.60 -4.73 -3.47
C LYS A 86 3.82 -3.67 -2.70
N LEU A 87 4.56 -2.88 -1.92
CA LEU A 87 4.12 -1.61 -1.38
C LEU A 87 5.15 -0.54 -1.77
N ILE A 88 4.68 0.58 -2.29
CA ILE A 88 5.50 1.77 -2.53
C ILE A 88 4.92 2.92 -1.72
N GLN A 89 5.71 3.49 -0.81
CA GLN A 89 5.37 4.70 -0.07
C GLN A 89 6.13 5.87 -0.66
N THR A 90 5.44 6.97 -0.97
CA THR A 90 6.04 8.24 -1.38
C THR A 90 5.61 9.34 -0.42
N GLU A 91 6.57 10.12 0.07
CA GLU A 91 6.34 11.27 0.94
C GLU A 91 6.46 12.57 0.15
N TYR A 92 5.55 13.50 0.42
CA TYR A 92 5.50 14.80 -0.25
C TYR A 92 5.60 15.95 0.76
N ASP A 93 6.34 16.99 0.39
CA ASP A 93 6.45 18.22 1.18
C ASP A 93 5.27 19.18 0.97
N ALA A 94 5.32 20.35 1.62
CA ALA A 94 4.26 21.36 1.58
C ALA A 94 4.02 21.94 0.17
N SER A 95 5.02 21.87 -0.71
CA SER A 95 4.89 22.27 -2.12
C SER A 95 4.28 21.17 -3.00
N GLY A 96 4.07 19.98 -2.45
CA GLY A 96 3.63 18.80 -3.17
C GLY A 96 4.76 18.10 -3.94
N LYS A 97 6.03 18.42 -3.65
CA LYS A 97 7.18 17.75 -4.25
C LYS A 97 7.50 16.47 -3.48
N ALA A 98 7.81 15.39 -4.19
CA ALA A 98 8.27 14.15 -3.58
C ALA A 98 9.64 14.35 -2.92
N VAL A 99 9.74 13.99 -1.65
CA VAL A 99 10.96 14.09 -0.83
C VAL A 99 11.53 12.74 -0.43
N GLY A 100 10.75 11.68 -0.55
CA GLY A 100 11.19 10.30 -0.31
C GLY A 100 10.31 9.30 -1.04
N THR A 101 10.91 8.22 -1.55
CA THR A 101 10.20 7.06 -2.07
C THR A 101 10.84 5.80 -1.50
N TYR A 102 10.00 4.90 -1.02
CA TYR A 102 10.37 3.68 -0.34
C TYR A 102 9.62 2.52 -0.97
N ALA A 103 10.34 1.45 -1.33
CA ALA A 103 9.76 0.27 -1.95
C ALA A 103 9.94 -0.95 -1.05
N ALA A 104 8.92 -1.78 -0.98
CA ALA A 104 8.92 -3.01 -0.21
C ALA A 104 8.28 -4.15 -1.01
N ASN A 105 8.78 -5.37 -0.82
CA ASN A 105 8.23 -6.58 -1.42
C ASN A 105 7.41 -7.36 -0.38
N LEU A 106 6.34 -8.02 -0.82
CA LEU A 106 5.55 -8.90 0.02
C LEU A 106 6.44 -10.02 0.60
N ARG A 107 6.43 -10.16 1.93
CA ARG A 107 7.13 -11.23 2.63
C ARG A 107 6.49 -12.58 2.33
N GLN A 108 7.31 -13.57 2.03
CA GLN A 108 6.86 -14.96 1.87
C GLN A 108 6.12 -15.44 3.12
N GLY A 109 4.96 -16.06 2.93
CA GLY A 109 4.11 -16.54 4.03
C GLY A 109 3.16 -15.48 4.61
N SER A 110 3.14 -14.25 4.07
CA SER A 110 2.04 -13.31 4.31
C SER A 110 0.70 -13.91 3.85
N ASN A 111 -0.40 -13.49 4.47
CA ASN A 111 -1.73 -14.00 4.16
C ASN A 111 -2.70 -12.86 3.87
N ASP A 112 -3.95 -13.19 3.54
CA ASP A 112 -4.94 -12.18 3.17
C ASP A 112 -5.54 -11.43 4.37
N ALA A 113 -5.35 -11.88 5.62
CA ALA A 113 -5.77 -11.10 6.79
C ALA A 113 -4.76 -9.99 7.11
N GLU A 114 -3.47 -10.26 6.87
CA GLU A 114 -2.37 -9.34 7.12
C GLU A 114 -1.25 -9.57 6.09
N ARG A 115 -0.92 -8.51 5.35
CA ARG A 115 0.26 -8.51 4.48
C ARG A 115 1.43 -7.82 5.14
N VAL A 116 2.57 -8.50 5.15
CA VAL A 116 3.84 -7.95 5.61
C VAL A 116 4.70 -7.64 4.40
N PHE A 117 5.20 -6.42 4.29
CA PHE A 117 6.07 -5.95 3.22
C PHE A 117 7.45 -5.63 3.79
N ASP A 118 8.46 -6.39 3.37
CA ASP A 118 9.85 -6.16 3.73
C ASP A 118 10.43 -5.06 2.86
N ILE A 119 10.98 -4.01 3.49
CA ILE A 119 11.57 -2.90 2.75
C ILE A 119 12.79 -3.38 1.96
N ASN A 120 12.88 -2.92 0.71
CA ASN A 120 13.97 -3.22 -0.18
C ASN A 120 15.21 -2.45 0.27
N CYS A 121 16.18 -3.19 0.79
CA CYS A 121 17.48 -2.68 1.16
C CYS A 121 18.54 -3.37 0.32
N THR A 122 19.47 -2.60 -0.22
CA THR A 122 20.58 -3.07 -1.05
C THR A 122 21.45 -4.08 -0.30
N ASP A 123 21.64 -3.91 1.01
CA ASP A 123 22.27 -4.90 1.89
C ASP A 123 21.70 -4.83 3.32
N LYS A 124 20.58 -5.53 3.54
CA LYS A 124 19.89 -5.58 4.85
C LYS A 124 20.78 -6.15 5.96
N ALA A 125 21.63 -7.15 5.65
CA ALA A 125 22.51 -7.77 6.62
C ALA A 125 23.62 -6.81 7.09
N ALA A 126 24.20 -6.04 6.17
CA ALA A 126 25.14 -4.97 6.50
C ALA A 126 24.47 -3.68 7.00
N LYS A 127 23.14 -3.71 7.22
CA LYS A 127 22.34 -2.58 7.67
C LYS A 127 22.37 -1.36 6.74
N LYS A 128 22.46 -1.60 5.42
CA LYS A 128 22.51 -0.56 4.39
C LYS A 128 21.22 -0.58 3.57
N CYS A 129 20.50 0.53 3.61
CA CYS A 129 19.36 0.79 2.75
C CYS A 129 19.54 2.13 2.05
N ASP A 130 18.95 2.26 0.87
CA ASP A 130 18.83 3.54 0.19
C ASP A 130 17.91 4.48 1.02
N ASN A 131 18.04 5.79 0.79
CA ASN A 131 17.18 6.82 1.43
C ASN A 131 17.17 6.80 2.99
N ASN A 132 18.27 6.36 3.63
CA ASN A 132 18.43 6.32 5.09
C ASN A 132 17.35 5.51 5.85
N ILE A 133 16.75 4.52 5.18
CA ILE A 133 15.76 3.64 5.82
C ILE A 133 16.45 2.71 6.81
N ASP A 134 15.76 2.40 7.91
CA ASP A 134 16.19 1.35 8.82
C ASP A 134 16.04 -0.03 8.15
N PRO A 135 17.12 -0.81 7.99
CA PRO A 135 17.10 -2.15 7.40
C PRO A 135 16.19 -3.14 8.12
N ASN A 136 15.88 -2.90 9.39
CA ASN A 136 14.98 -3.75 10.17
C ASN A 136 13.50 -3.41 9.91
N ASN A 137 13.24 -2.34 9.15
CA ASN A 137 11.87 -1.91 8.91
C ASN A 137 11.10 -2.92 8.05
N ASN A 138 9.85 -3.15 8.42
CA ASN A 138 8.83 -3.71 7.55
C ASN A 138 7.51 -2.98 7.78
N TRP A 139 6.65 -3.04 6.78
CA TRP A 139 5.29 -2.53 6.88
C TRP A 139 4.32 -3.68 6.99
N VAL A 140 3.33 -3.51 7.84
CA VAL A 140 2.27 -4.49 8.04
C VAL A 140 0.96 -3.77 7.75
N VAL A 141 0.21 -4.31 6.80
CA VAL A 141 -1.08 -3.76 6.41
C VAL A 141 -2.14 -4.82 6.63
N SER A 142 -3.11 -4.49 7.49
CA SER A 142 -4.25 -5.35 7.81
C SER A 142 -5.51 -4.60 7.44
N VAL A 143 -6.38 -5.24 6.66
CA VAL A 143 -7.64 -4.63 6.22
C VAL A 143 -8.79 -5.59 6.54
N ASN A 144 -9.85 -5.02 7.11
CA ASN A 144 -11.06 -5.72 7.46
C ASN A 144 -12.26 -4.82 7.18
N GLU A 145 -13.48 -5.34 7.25
CA GLU A 145 -14.66 -4.58 6.83
C GLU A 145 -14.79 -3.25 7.60
N GLY A 146 -14.64 -2.13 6.88
CA GLY A 146 -14.71 -0.78 7.43
C GLY A 146 -13.53 -0.35 8.29
N LYS A 147 -12.45 -1.14 8.41
CA LYS A 147 -11.22 -0.78 9.14
C LYS A 147 -9.96 -1.18 8.38
N PHE A 148 -8.91 -0.36 8.43
CA PHE A 148 -7.58 -0.85 8.07
C PHE A 148 -6.52 -0.27 9.01
N ASN A 149 -5.44 -1.03 9.18
CA ASN A 149 -4.30 -0.68 10.01
C ASN A 149 -3.05 -0.67 9.16
N TYR A 150 -2.17 0.29 9.45
CA TYR A 150 -0.83 0.38 8.90
C TYR A 150 0.16 0.43 10.07
N VAL A 151 1.08 -0.52 10.12
CA VAL A 151 2.09 -0.60 11.18
C VAL A 151 3.47 -0.59 10.54
N VAL A 152 4.32 0.31 11.02
CA VAL A 152 5.76 0.28 10.72
C VAL A 152 6.44 -0.42 11.89
N ARG A 153 7.06 -1.57 11.64
CA ARG A 153 7.95 -2.26 12.59
C ARG A 153 9.39 -1.97 12.26
N GLY A 154 10.29 -1.96 13.23
CA GLY A 154 11.73 -1.71 13.07
C GLY A 154 12.42 -1.41 14.40
N LEU A 155 13.60 -0.79 14.37
CA LEU A 155 14.28 -0.33 15.59
C LEU A 155 13.51 0.83 16.24
N LYS A 156 13.16 0.68 17.52
CA LYS A 156 12.53 1.73 18.33
C LYS A 156 13.54 2.78 18.76
N ASP A 157 14.78 2.34 19.00
CA ASP A 157 15.92 3.18 19.32
C ASP A 157 17.05 2.86 18.34
N LYS A 158 17.45 3.86 17.54
CA LYS A 158 18.53 3.72 16.55
C LYS A 158 19.89 3.44 17.20
N ALA A 159 20.10 3.83 18.46
CA ALA A 159 21.33 3.56 19.20
C ALA A 159 21.37 2.13 19.76
N ASN A 160 20.21 1.48 19.94
CA ASN A 160 20.12 0.13 20.47
C ASN A 160 19.68 -0.88 19.38
N PRO A 161 20.60 -1.67 18.81
CA PRO A 161 20.31 -2.58 17.70
C PRO A 161 19.39 -3.75 18.05
N THR A 162 19.08 -3.99 19.34
CA THR A 162 18.14 -5.05 19.77
C THR A 162 16.73 -4.52 20.03
N SER A 163 16.51 -3.21 19.91
CA SER A 163 15.24 -2.54 20.24
C SER A 163 14.15 -2.71 19.17
N VAL A 164 14.01 -3.89 18.58
CA VAL A 164 13.06 -4.13 17.47
C VAL A 164 11.61 -4.20 17.98
N GLY A 165 10.68 -3.54 17.30
CA GLY A 165 9.24 -3.71 17.49
C GLY A 165 8.42 -2.69 16.71
N GLU A 166 7.21 -2.39 17.15
CA GLU A 166 6.36 -1.39 16.50
C GLU A 166 6.92 0.01 16.71
N ARG A 167 7.16 0.72 15.60
CA ARG A 167 7.63 2.09 15.56
C ARG A 167 6.49 3.07 15.40
N HIS A 168 5.54 2.74 14.52
CA HIS A 168 4.36 3.55 14.26
C HIS A 168 3.15 2.65 14.02
N ARG A 169 1.98 3.08 14.47
CA ARG A 169 0.69 2.42 14.23
C ARG A 169 -0.35 3.46 13.86
N PHE A 170 -0.97 3.26 12.71
CA PHE A 170 -2.01 4.12 12.15
C PHE A 170 -3.26 3.25 12.02
N GLU A 171 -4.36 3.69 12.64
CA GLU A 171 -5.63 2.98 12.62
C GLU A 171 -6.66 3.82 11.88
N PHE A 172 -7.38 3.22 10.96
CA PHE A 172 -8.35 3.90 10.11
C PHE A 172 -9.72 3.24 10.18
N GLN A 173 -10.77 4.07 10.15
CA GLN A 173 -12.17 3.69 10.11
C GLN A 173 -12.83 4.34 8.89
N TYR A 174 -13.58 3.55 8.12
CA TYR A 174 -14.27 4.06 6.93
C TYR A 174 -15.33 5.09 7.32
N ALA A 175 -15.35 6.23 6.62
CA ALA A 175 -16.23 7.35 6.93
C ALA A 175 -17.54 7.34 6.13
N GLY A 176 -17.71 6.47 5.14
CA GLY A 176 -18.86 6.44 4.24
C GLY A 176 -20.06 5.63 4.74
N LYS A 177 -20.40 5.71 6.03
CA LYS A 177 -21.67 5.18 6.58
C LYS A 177 -22.60 6.31 6.97
#